data_AF-A0A819TCQ2-F1
#
_entry.id   AF-A0A819TCQ2-F1
#
_cell.length_a   1.000
_cell.length_b   1.000
_cell.length_c   1.000
_cell.angle_alpha   90.00
_cell.angle_beta   90.00
_cell.angle_gamma   90.00
#
_symmetry.space_group_name_H-M   'P 1'
#
loop_
_entity.id
_entity.type
_entity.pdbx_description
1 polymer ?
#
loop_
_entity_poly.entity_id
_entity_poly.type
_entity_poly.pdbx_seq_one_letter_code
_entity_poly.pdbx_strand_id
1 'polypeptide(L)'
;MTTVEEMLNNTLKNLAYLDTVLPKGSHVLTTGLANGSLLYQLLHDRIHPIGHVGPPITYEHLYSYLMCLQKSPCNGWLSSNDTVRQMTTQRAVDLSDAVRNATYSYSPRNFDVAYLDFPFDAAIKEWEAQGGEAWQLIEAVDGFHINQFGHGVTSDILWQWLQANKPHWLPPLNPHNADIERVFKDQGGY
;
A
#
# COMPACT_ATOMS: atom_id res chain seq x y z
N MET A 1 -14.88 -11.96 0.16
CA MET A 1 -13.97 -11.03 -0.54
C MET A 1 -14.71 -10.46 -1.73
N THR A 2 -14.50 -9.18 -2.03
CA THR A 2 -15.05 -8.49 -3.21
C THR A 2 -14.81 -9.32 -4.49
N THR A 3 -15.78 -9.30 -5.41
CA THR A 3 -15.65 -9.92 -6.73
C THR A 3 -14.96 -8.98 -7.72
N VAL A 4 -14.48 -9.52 -8.85
CA VAL A 4 -13.88 -8.74 -9.94
C VAL A 4 -14.87 -7.71 -10.50
N GLU A 5 -16.12 -8.13 -10.72
CA GLU A 5 -17.18 -7.24 -11.22
C GLU A 5 -17.50 -6.12 -10.24
N GLU A 6 -17.61 -6.43 -8.94
CA GLU A 6 -17.83 -5.42 -7.90
C GLU A 6 -16.68 -4.41 -7.86
N MET A 7 -15.43 -4.85 -7.94
CA MET A 7 -14.27 -3.97 -7.92
C MET A 7 -14.18 -3.07 -9.14
N LEU A 8 -14.43 -3.62 -10.34
CA LEU A 8 -14.51 -2.85 -11.59
C LEU A 8 -15.57 -1.74 -11.48
N ASN A 9 -16.80 -2.12 -11.11
CA ASN A 9 -17.93 -1.20 -11.04
C ASN A 9 -17.74 -0.13 -9.96
N ASN A 10 -17.22 -0.51 -8.79
CA ASN A 10 -16.94 0.44 -7.72
C ASN A 10 -15.82 1.43 -8.10
N THR A 11 -14.78 0.96 -8.79
CA THR A 11 -13.69 1.82 -9.27
C THR A 11 -14.19 2.82 -10.30
N LEU A 12 -14.96 2.37 -11.31
CA LEU A 12 -15.58 3.25 -12.30
C LEU A 12 -16.50 4.30 -11.67
N LYS A 13 -17.32 3.88 -10.69
CA LYS A 13 -18.21 4.78 -9.95
C LYS A 13 -17.42 5.86 -9.20
N ASN A 14 -16.30 5.49 -8.56
CA ASN A 14 -15.47 6.45 -7.85
C ASN A 14 -14.75 7.41 -8.80
N LEU A 15 -14.22 6.94 -9.93
CA LEU A 15 -13.63 7.80 -10.95
C LEU A 15 -14.66 8.79 -11.50
N ALA A 16 -15.88 8.33 -11.77
CA ALA A 16 -16.99 9.19 -12.18
C ALA A 16 -17.36 10.23 -11.13
N TYR A 17 -17.35 9.87 -9.85
CA TYR A 17 -17.58 10.82 -8.75
C TYR A 17 -16.46 11.87 -8.66
N LEU A 18 -15.20 11.43 -8.71
CA LEU A 18 -14.04 12.33 -8.68
C LEU A 18 -14.10 13.36 -9.81
N ASP A 19 -14.63 12.98 -10.97
CA ASP A 19 -14.77 13.89 -12.11
C ASP A 19 -15.82 14.99 -11.88
N THR A 20 -16.63 14.89 -10.83
CA THR A 20 -17.59 15.94 -10.43
C THR A 20 -17.04 16.89 -9.37
N VAL A 21 -15.99 16.50 -8.64
CA VAL A 21 -15.47 17.25 -7.48
C VAL A 21 -14.05 17.76 -7.67
N LEU A 22 -13.23 17.09 -8.49
CA LEU A 22 -11.86 17.50 -8.73
C LEU A 22 -11.81 18.66 -9.75
N PRO A 23 -11.04 19.73 -9.49
CA PRO A 23 -10.82 20.79 -10.47
C PRO A 23 -10.13 20.26 -11.73
N LYS A 24 -10.39 20.93 -12.86
CA LYS A 24 -9.71 20.64 -14.12
C LYS A 24 -8.19 20.78 -13.98
N GLY A 25 -7.46 19.78 -14.47
CA GLY A 25 -6.01 19.69 -14.35
C GLY A 25 -5.53 18.89 -13.15
N SER A 26 -6.43 18.20 -12.43
CA SER A 26 -6.05 17.29 -11.35
C SER A 26 -5.41 16.01 -11.90
N HIS A 27 -4.82 15.20 -11.02
CA HIS A 27 -4.23 13.90 -11.37
C HIS A 27 -4.66 12.83 -10.37
N VAL A 28 -5.05 11.65 -10.87
CA VAL A 28 -5.49 10.53 -10.06
C VAL A 28 -4.63 9.31 -10.37
N LEU A 29 -3.94 8.80 -9.34
CA LEU A 29 -3.23 7.52 -9.41
C LEU A 29 -4.07 6.46 -8.70
N THR A 30 -4.52 5.44 -9.43
CA THR A 30 -5.09 4.24 -8.83
C THR A 30 -3.96 3.25 -8.54
N THR A 31 -4.14 2.43 -7.52
CA THR A 31 -3.14 1.44 -7.13
C THR A 31 -3.72 0.03 -7.13
N GLY A 32 -2.88 -0.95 -7.46
CA GLY A 32 -3.18 -2.36 -7.19
C GLY A 32 -3.29 -2.64 -5.69
N LEU A 33 -3.78 -3.82 -5.34
CA LEU A 33 -3.79 -4.31 -3.97
C LEU A 33 -2.38 -4.77 -3.58
N ALA A 34 -2.10 -4.77 -2.26
CA ALA A 34 -0.85 -5.31 -1.75
C ALA A 34 -0.72 -6.82 -2.01
N ASN A 35 0.51 -7.30 -2.20
CA ASN A 35 0.83 -8.72 -2.19
C ASN A 35 1.15 -9.18 -0.76
N GLY A 36 0.14 -9.60 0.01
CA GLY A 36 0.33 -10.07 1.38
C GLY A 36 0.88 -11.49 1.54
N SER A 37 1.27 -12.17 0.45
CA SER A 37 1.78 -13.54 0.50
C SER A 37 2.99 -13.72 1.42
N LEU A 38 3.81 -12.66 1.54
CA LEU A 38 5.03 -12.67 2.33
C LEU A 38 4.78 -12.48 3.84
N LEU A 39 3.64 -11.92 4.26
CA LEU A 39 3.39 -11.57 5.67
C LEU A 39 3.57 -12.77 6.61
N TYR A 40 2.93 -13.89 6.29
CA TYR A 40 3.05 -15.10 7.09
C TYR A 40 4.50 -15.63 7.08
N GLN A 41 5.11 -15.70 5.90
CA GLN A 41 6.48 -16.22 5.74
C GLN A 41 7.50 -15.41 6.54
N LEU A 42 7.38 -14.08 6.54
CA LEU A 42 8.29 -13.17 7.22
C LEU A 42 8.12 -13.18 8.75
N LEU A 43 6.94 -13.53 9.26
CA LEU A 43 6.60 -13.30 10.67
C LEU A 43 6.30 -14.55 11.49
N HIS A 44 5.77 -15.64 10.91
CA HIS A 44 5.13 -16.72 11.68
C HIS A 44 5.95 -17.29 12.84
N ASP A 45 7.27 -17.46 12.64
CA ASP A 45 8.21 -17.99 13.65
C ASP A 45 8.80 -16.91 14.58
N ARG A 46 8.62 -15.63 14.26
CA ARG A 46 9.16 -14.52 15.06
C ARG A 46 8.34 -14.36 16.34
N ILE A 47 9.01 -13.97 17.42
CA ILE A 47 8.37 -13.65 18.69
C ILE A 47 7.60 -12.34 18.54
N HIS A 48 6.31 -12.37 18.86
CA HIS A 48 5.45 -11.20 18.92
C HIS A 48 5.84 -10.33 20.14
N PRO A 49 5.68 -8.99 20.14
CA PRO A 49 5.97 -8.12 21.28
C PRO A 49 5.49 -8.65 22.65
N ILE A 50 4.27 -9.17 22.74
CA ILE A 50 3.71 -9.72 23.99
C ILE A 50 4.34 -11.06 24.43
N GLY A 51 5.06 -11.73 23.54
CA GLY A 51 5.75 -12.99 23.77
C GLY A 51 7.19 -12.84 24.28
N HIS A 52 7.69 -11.61 24.43
CA HIS A 52 9.03 -11.37 24.98
C HIS A 52 9.10 -11.48 26.51
N VAL A 53 7.94 -11.47 27.19
CA VAL A 53 7.86 -11.65 28.65
C VAL A 53 7.04 -12.89 28.95
N GLY A 54 7.69 -13.91 29.51
CA GLY A 54 7.07 -15.20 29.84
C GLY A 54 7.28 -16.26 28.75
N PRO A 55 6.36 -17.23 28.61
CA PRO A 55 6.41 -18.22 27.54
C PRO A 55 6.41 -17.53 26.16
N PRO A 56 7.24 -17.99 25.21
CA PRO A 56 7.32 -17.38 23.89
C PRO A 56 5.98 -17.46 23.16
N ILE A 57 5.53 -16.32 22.63
CA ILE A 57 4.35 -16.22 21.76
C ILE A 57 4.85 -15.71 20.41
N THR A 58 4.70 -16.54 19.38
CA THR A 58 5.03 -16.16 18.00
C THR A 58 3.86 -15.46 17.30
N TYR A 59 4.10 -14.88 16.12
CA TYR A 59 3.00 -14.37 15.30
C TYR A 59 2.02 -15.47 14.86
N GLU A 60 2.46 -16.71 14.63
CA GLU A 60 1.53 -17.82 14.34
C GLU A 60 0.52 -18.04 15.47
N HIS A 61 0.97 -17.96 16.73
CA HIS A 61 0.10 -18.05 17.89
C HIS A 61 -0.91 -16.89 17.93
N LEU A 62 -0.45 -15.66 17.64
CA LEU A 62 -1.32 -14.49 17.55
C LEU A 62 -2.37 -14.66 16.45
N TYR A 63 -1.97 -15.05 15.24
CA TYR A 63 -2.86 -15.24 14.10
C TYR A 63 -3.92 -16.29 14.39
N SER A 64 -3.51 -17.42 14.97
CA SER A 64 -4.43 -18.49 15.39
C SER A 64 -5.43 -18.00 16.44
N TYR A 65 -4.97 -17.25 17.43
CA TYR A 65 -5.82 -16.66 18.47
C TYR A 65 -6.85 -15.68 17.88
N LEU A 66 -6.42 -14.73 17.05
CA LEU A 66 -7.31 -13.74 16.43
C LEU A 66 -8.30 -14.37 15.45
N MET A 67 -7.88 -15.41 14.73
CA MET A 67 -8.76 -16.16 13.84
C MET A 67 -9.84 -16.93 14.62
N CYS A 68 -9.47 -17.55 15.75
CA CYS A 68 -10.41 -18.22 16.64
C CYS A 68 -11.49 -17.26 17.17
N LEU A 69 -11.10 -16.04 17.52
CA LEU A 69 -12.03 -14.99 17.95
C LEU A 69 -12.81 -14.33 16.81
N GLN A 70 -12.51 -14.67 15.55
CA GLN A 70 -13.04 -13.99 14.36
C GLN A 70 -12.74 -12.48 14.36
N LYS A 71 -11.56 -12.10 14.85
CA LYS A 71 -11.08 -10.71 14.94
C LYS A 71 -9.77 -10.46 14.18
N SER A 72 -9.25 -11.46 13.45
CA SER A 72 -8.07 -11.23 12.62
C SER A 72 -8.39 -10.22 11.50
N PRO A 73 -7.50 -9.24 11.25
CA PRO A 73 -7.71 -8.21 10.24
C PRO A 73 -7.65 -8.79 8.82
N CYS A 74 -7.04 -9.96 8.64
CA CYS A 74 -7.00 -10.66 7.36
C CYS A 74 -6.85 -12.17 7.56
N ASN A 75 -7.97 -12.89 7.73
CA ASN A 75 -7.99 -14.36 7.81
C ASN A 75 -7.37 -15.05 6.59
N GLY A 76 -7.30 -14.36 5.45
CA GLY A 76 -6.74 -14.88 4.20
C GLY A 76 -5.23 -15.05 4.27
N TRP A 77 -4.51 -13.93 4.48
CA TRP A 77 -3.04 -13.94 4.52
C TRP A 77 -2.46 -14.30 5.89
N LEU A 78 -3.13 -13.95 7.01
CA LEU A 78 -2.68 -14.26 8.37
C LEU A 78 -3.18 -15.63 8.82
N SER A 79 -2.83 -16.66 8.04
CA SER A 79 -3.29 -18.03 8.22
C SER A 79 -2.15 -18.99 8.01
N SER A 80 -2.06 -20.05 8.81
CA SER A 80 -1.11 -21.15 8.59
C SER A 80 -1.46 -22.00 7.38
N ASN A 81 -2.70 -21.92 6.88
CA ASN A 81 -3.15 -22.64 5.69
C ASN A 81 -2.65 -21.96 4.40
N ASP A 82 -1.65 -22.58 3.76
CA ASP A 82 -1.04 -22.06 2.53
C ASP A 82 -2.02 -21.95 1.37
N THR A 83 -2.94 -22.90 1.21
CA THR A 83 -3.96 -22.84 0.16
C THR A 83 -4.85 -21.61 0.32
N VAL A 84 -5.23 -21.26 1.55
CA VAL A 84 -6.02 -20.04 1.82
C VAL A 84 -5.22 -18.78 1.51
N ARG A 85 -3.93 -18.75 1.85
CA ARG A 85 -3.05 -17.63 1.49
C ARG A 85 -2.93 -17.47 -0.02
N GLN A 86 -2.70 -18.56 -0.76
CA GLN A 86 -2.60 -18.56 -2.22
C GLN A 86 -3.90 -18.06 -2.88
N MET A 87 -5.07 -18.56 -2.45
CA MET A 87 -6.36 -18.08 -2.95
C MET A 87 -6.59 -16.59 -2.67
N THR A 88 -6.14 -16.11 -1.51
CA THR A 88 -6.22 -14.69 -1.14
C THR A 88 -5.34 -13.82 -2.04
N THR A 89 -4.10 -14.26 -2.28
CA THR A 89 -3.18 -13.58 -3.20
C THR A 89 -3.72 -13.56 -4.62
N GLN A 90 -4.22 -14.70 -5.12
CA GLN A 90 -4.83 -14.75 -6.47
C GLN A 90 -6.00 -13.77 -6.57
N ARG A 91 -6.88 -13.71 -5.56
CA ARG A 91 -7.96 -12.72 -5.54
C ARG A 91 -7.40 -11.29 -5.56
N ALA A 92 -6.35 -10.98 -4.83
CA ALA A 92 -5.76 -9.64 -4.84
C ALA A 92 -5.20 -9.26 -6.23
N VAL A 93 -4.61 -10.22 -6.95
CA VAL A 93 -4.18 -10.05 -8.35
C VAL A 93 -5.37 -9.77 -9.26
N ASP A 94 -6.42 -10.62 -9.21
CA ASP A 94 -7.62 -10.44 -10.04
C ASP A 94 -8.30 -9.08 -9.80
N LEU A 95 -8.33 -8.62 -8.55
CA LEU A 95 -8.90 -7.32 -8.19
C LEU A 95 -8.01 -6.15 -8.63
N SER A 96 -6.69 -6.31 -8.60
CA SER A 96 -5.74 -5.30 -9.11
C SER A 96 -5.92 -5.12 -10.62
N ASP A 97 -6.13 -6.21 -11.36
CA ASP A 97 -6.45 -6.17 -12.79
C ASP A 97 -7.80 -5.49 -13.06
N ALA A 98 -8.80 -5.70 -12.19
CA ALA A 98 -10.08 -5.00 -12.28
C ALA A 98 -9.91 -3.47 -12.09
N VAL A 99 -9.11 -3.04 -11.12
CA VAL A 99 -8.79 -1.62 -10.90
C VAL A 99 -8.04 -1.05 -12.10
N ARG A 100 -7.04 -1.77 -12.63
CA ARG A 100 -6.28 -1.40 -13.83
C ARG A 100 -7.19 -1.22 -15.04
N ASN A 101 -8.11 -2.17 -15.26
CA ASN A 101 -9.07 -2.12 -16.36
C ASN A 101 -10.04 -0.95 -16.21
N ALA A 102 -10.61 -0.73 -15.02
CA ALA A 102 -11.45 0.43 -14.73
C ALA A 102 -10.72 1.75 -15.01
N THR A 103 -9.46 1.82 -14.60
CA THR A 103 -8.61 3.01 -14.76
C THR A 103 -8.41 3.39 -16.22
N TYR A 104 -8.09 2.42 -17.08
CA TYR A 104 -7.80 2.68 -18.49
C TYR A 104 -9.03 2.64 -19.41
N SER A 105 -10.19 2.18 -18.93
CA SER A 105 -11.46 2.25 -19.66
C SER A 105 -12.26 3.53 -19.38
N TYR A 106 -11.98 4.21 -18.27
CA TYR A 106 -12.61 5.49 -17.94
C TYR A 106 -11.90 6.65 -18.64
N SER A 107 -12.68 7.59 -19.19
CA SER A 107 -12.19 8.82 -19.83
C SER A 107 -12.58 10.04 -19.00
N PRO A 108 -11.73 10.52 -18.08
CA PRO A 108 -12.04 11.67 -17.25
C PRO A 108 -12.04 12.98 -18.04
N ARG A 109 -12.75 13.99 -17.52
CA ARG A 109 -12.79 15.35 -18.09
C ARG A 109 -11.94 16.33 -17.31
N ASN A 110 -11.81 16.12 -15.99
CA ASN A 110 -11.16 17.05 -15.08
C ASN A 110 -9.78 16.60 -14.60
N PHE A 111 -9.39 15.35 -14.83
CA PHE A 111 -8.10 14.85 -14.40
C PHE A 111 -7.46 13.87 -15.38
N ASP A 112 -6.14 13.72 -15.30
CA ASP A 112 -5.46 12.58 -15.90
C ASP A 112 -5.46 11.41 -14.93
N VAL A 113 -5.55 10.20 -15.46
CA VAL A 113 -5.53 8.98 -14.64
C VAL A 113 -4.37 8.07 -15.03
N ALA A 114 -3.81 7.38 -14.04
CA ALA A 114 -2.81 6.34 -14.24
C ALA A 114 -2.99 5.23 -13.21
N TYR A 115 -2.38 4.07 -13.47
CA TYR A 115 -2.39 2.92 -12.58
C TYR A 115 -0.96 2.51 -12.21
N LEU A 116 -0.75 2.11 -10.95
CA LEU A 116 0.51 1.56 -10.45
C LEU A 116 0.26 0.33 -9.56
N ASP A 117 0.99 -0.77 -9.78
CA ASP A 117 0.96 -1.91 -8.86
C ASP A 117 1.55 -1.51 -7.49
N PHE A 118 1.00 -2.02 -6.39
CA PHE A 118 1.53 -1.70 -5.06
C PHE A 118 2.97 -2.22 -4.91
N PRO A 119 3.98 -1.36 -4.66
CA PRO A 119 5.38 -1.71 -4.88
C PRO A 119 6.05 -2.38 -3.67
N PHE A 120 5.37 -3.31 -2.97
CA PHE A 120 5.92 -3.87 -1.73
C PHE A 120 7.17 -4.73 -1.95
N ASP A 121 7.19 -5.55 -2.99
CA ASP A 121 8.37 -6.36 -3.33
C ASP A 121 9.58 -5.50 -3.67
N ALA A 122 9.36 -4.32 -4.26
CA ALA A 122 10.42 -3.35 -4.53
C ALA A 122 10.88 -2.67 -3.22
N ALA A 123 9.96 -2.35 -2.31
CA ALA A 123 10.29 -1.78 -1.01
C ALA A 123 11.12 -2.73 -0.15
N ILE A 124 10.80 -4.04 -0.16
CA ILE A 124 11.61 -5.07 0.51
C ILE A 124 13.04 -5.08 -0.05
N LYS A 125 13.19 -5.11 -1.38
CA LYS A 125 14.51 -5.13 -2.02
C LYS A 125 15.34 -3.90 -1.68
N GLU A 126 14.72 -2.72 -1.71
CA GLU A 126 15.38 -1.47 -1.35
C GLU A 126 15.84 -1.48 0.11
N TRP A 127 15.00 -1.95 1.03
CA TRP A 127 15.33 -2.05 2.45
C TRP A 127 16.48 -3.04 2.73
N GLU A 128 16.45 -4.22 2.08
CA GLU A 128 17.50 -5.22 2.17
C GLU A 128 18.83 -4.71 1.59
N ALA A 129 18.79 -3.92 0.50
CA ALA A 129 19.98 -3.29 -0.06
C ALA A 129 20.65 -2.28 0.89
N GLN A 130 19.88 -1.71 1.82
CA GLN A 130 20.38 -0.83 2.88
C GLN A 130 20.81 -1.58 4.14
N GLY A 131 20.78 -2.93 4.13
CA GLY A 131 21.20 -3.78 5.24
C GLY A 131 20.08 -4.13 6.23
N GLY A 132 18.83 -3.80 5.89
CA GLY A 132 17.65 -4.20 6.66
C GLY A 132 17.18 -5.62 6.37
N GLU A 133 16.15 -6.06 7.09
CA GLU A 133 15.45 -7.33 6.86
C GLU A 133 13.97 -7.06 6.57
N ALA A 134 13.37 -7.79 5.61
CA ALA A 134 12.01 -7.55 5.15
C ALA A 134 10.93 -7.47 6.26
N TRP A 135 11.06 -8.27 7.32
CA TRP A 135 10.11 -8.27 8.45
C TRP A 135 10.07 -6.93 9.20
N GLN A 136 11.14 -6.13 9.13
CA GLN A 136 11.24 -4.82 9.77
C GLN A 136 10.36 -3.76 9.11
N LEU A 137 9.75 -4.05 7.96
CA LEU A 137 8.81 -3.16 7.28
C LEU A 137 7.35 -3.38 7.72
N ILE A 138 7.08 -4.39 8.56
CA ILE A 138 5.74 -4.74 9.03
C ILE A 138 5.53 -4.20 10.45
N GLU A 139 4.32 -3.76 10.76
CA GLU A 139 3.93 -3.31 12.09
C GLU A 139 4.07 -4.44 13.12
N ALA A 140 4.82 -4.16 14.18
CA ALA A 140 5.20 -5.19 15.14
C ALA A 140 4.01 -5.71 15.94
N VAL A 141 2.99 -4.88 16.19
CA VAL A 141 1.87 -5.23 17.08
C VAL A 141 0.76 -5.99 16.34
N ASP A 142 0.43 -5.62 15.10
CA ASP A 142 -0.62 -6.32 14.35
C ASP A 142 -0.08 -7.40 13.41
N GLY A 143 1.20 -7.35 13.04
CA GLY A 143 1.81 -8.30 12.11
C GLY A 143 1.19 -8.26 10.71
N PHE A 144 0.63 -7.12 10.32
CA PHE A 144 -0.18 -7.01 9.10
C PHE A 144 0.12 -5.75 8.29
N HIS A 145 0.00 -4.56 8.88
CA HIS A 145 0.20 -3.32 8.15
C HIS A 145 1.69 -3.09 7.87
N ILE A 146 2.01 -2.36 6.80
CA ILE A 146 3.36 -1.80 6.68
C ILE A 146 3.53 -0.70 7.72
N ASN A 147 4.71 -0.64 8.34
CA ASN A 147 5.00 0.37 9.36
C ASN A 147 5.53 1.67 8.73
N GLN A 148 5.96 2.61 9.56
CA GLN A 148 6.48 3.89 9.11
C GLN A 148 7.67 3.77 8.13
N PHE A 149 8.57 2.81 8.32
CA PHE A 149 9.68 2.56 7.38
C PHE A 149 9.16 2.02 6.05
N GLY A 150 8.24 1.06 6.09
CA GLY A 150 7.57 0.54 4.89
C GLY A 150 6.87 1.65 4.10
N HIS A 151 6.15 2.54 4.79
CA HIS A 151 5.54 3.70 4.17
C HIS A 151 6.58 4.64 3.55
N GLY A 152 7.67 4.97 4.26
CA GLY A 152 8.73 5.82 3.72
C GLY A 152 9.34 5.29 2.42
N VAL A 153 9.76 4.01 2.41
CA VAL A 153 10.38 3.40 1.23
C VAL A 153 9.39 3.30 0.05
N THR A 154 8.14 2.91 0.30
CA THR A 154 7.12 2.86 -0.77
C THR A 154 6.80 4.26 -1.34
N SER A 155 6.85 5.31 -0.51
CA SER A 155 6.70 6.70 -0.96
C SER A 155 7.86 7.15 -1.85
N ASP A 156 9.10 6.78 -1.52
CA ASP A 156 10.27 7.09 -2.37
C ASP A 156 10.15 6.39 -3.74
N ILE A 157 9.73 5.13 -3.76
CA ILE A 157 9.50 4.38 -5.01
C ILE A 157 8.40 5.03 -5.84
N LEU A 158 7.29 5.43 -5.21
CA LEU A 158 6.22 6.17 -5.89
C LEU A 158 6.73 7.48 -6.48
N TRP A 159 7.51 8.25 -5.73
CA TRP A 159 8.06 9.52 -6.18
C TRP A 159 8.97 9.34 -7.39
N GLN A 160 9.88 8.36 -7.36
CA GLN A 160 10.73 8.00 -8.49
C GLN A 160 9.90 7.56 -9.70
N TRP A 161 8.84 6.78 -9.49
CA TRP A 161 7.94 6.37 -10.56
C TRP A 161 7.22 7.57 -11.20
N LEU A 162 6.76 8.53 -10.39
CA LEU A 162 6.14 9.77 -10.89
C LEU A 162 7.13 10.59 -11.71
N GLN A 163 8.36 10.77 -11.22
CA GLN A 163 9.41 11.48 -11.97
C GLN A 163 9.70 10.83 -13.32
N ALA A 164 9.77 9.50 -13.38
CA ALA A 164 10.11 8.78 -14.60
C ALA A 164 8.92 8.68 -15.59
N ASN A 165 7.70 8.46 -15.10
CA ASN A 165 6.56 8.07 -15.94
C ASN A 165 5.51 9.16 -16.08
N LYS A 166 5.44 10.09 -15.12
CA LYS A 166 4.46 11.18 -15.07
C LYS A 166 5.13 12.52 -14.67
N PRO A 167 6.26 12.92 -15.29
CA PRO A 167 6.98 14.14 -14.86
C PRO A 167 6.12 15.40 -14.95
N HIS A 168 5.14 15.45 -15.86
CA HIS A 168 4.21 16.57 -16.02
C HIS A 168 3.16 16.67 -14.90
N TRP A 169 2.98 15.63 -14.07
CA TRP A 169 2.14 15.70 -12.87
C TRP A 169 2.85 16.40 -11.71
N LEU A 170 4.18 16.47 -11.77
CA LEU A 170 5.00 17.16 -10.79
C LEU A 170 5.26 18.59 -11.29
N PRO A 171 4.88 19.62 -10.53
CA PRO A 171 5.19 20.99 -10.91
C PRO A 171 6.71 21.21 -10.95
N PRO A 172 7.19 22.17 -11.75
CA PRO A 172 8.59 22.54 -11.72
C PRO A 172 8.99 23.04 -10.33
N LEU A 173 10.28 22.89 -9.99
CA LEU A 173 10.84 23.46 -8.78
C LEU A 173 10.56 24.98 -8.77
N ASN A 174 9.89 25.46 -7.73
CA ASN A 174 9.57 26.87 -7.61
C ASN A 174 10.88 27.67 -7.35
N PRO A 175 11.25 28.60 -8.26
CA PRO A 175 12.51 29.35 -8.15
C PRO A 175 12.56 30.29 -6.93
N HIS A 176 11.41 30.55 -6.30
CA HIS A 176 11.30 31.42 -5.13
C HIS A 176 11.27 30.67 -3.80
N ASN A 177 11.54 29.36 -3.76
CA ASN A 177 11.56 28.62 -2.50
C ASN A 177 12.47 29.26 -1.44
N ALA A 178 13.66 29.73 -1.83
CA ALA A 178 14.59 30.42 -0.92
C ALA A 178 14.04 31.77 -0.42
N ASP A 179 13.28 32.50 -1.26
CA ASP A 179 12.62 33.74 -0.85
C ASP A 179 11.48 33.48 0.12
N ILE A 180 10.68 32.43 -0.14
CA ILE A 180 9.57 32.02 0.71
C ILE A 180 10.09 31.64 2.09
N GLU A 181 11.12 30.81 2.17
CA GLU A 181 11.74 30.42 3.44
C GLU A 181 12.33 31.64 4.17
N ARG A 182 12.99 32.56 3.46
CA ARG A 182 13.55 33.78 4.06
C ARG A 182 12.48 34.70 4.66
N VAL A 183 11.33 34.83 4.00
CA VAL A 183 10.26 35.79 4.39
C VAL A 183 9.26 35.15 5.37
N PHE A 184 8.83 33.92 5.08
CA PHE A 184 7.75 33.24 5.79
C PHE A 184 8.24 32.12 6.71
N LYS A 185 9.54 31.77 6.68
CA LYS A 185 10.17 30.76 7.53
C LYS A 185 9.49 29.40 7.39
N ASP A 186 8.95 28.87 8.48
CA ASP A 186 8.24 27.59 8.55
C ASP A 186 6.82 27.66 7.97
N GLN A 187 6.42 28.82 7.43
CA GLN A 187 5.11 29.04 6.82
C GLN A 187 3.93 28.78 7.78
N GLY A 188 4.18 28.85 9.11
CA GLY A 188 3.18 28.55 10.14
C GLY A 188 3.26 27.14 10.74
N GLY A 189 4.17 26.28 10.24
CA GLY A 189 4.51 24.96 10.81
C GLY A 189 3.45 23.86 10.65
N TYR A 190 3.89 22.60 10.79
CA TYR A 190 3.14 21.38 11.13
C TYR A 190 4.10 20.36 11.77
#